data_AF-A0A101RPW7-F1
#
_entry.id   AF-A0A101RPW7-F1
#
_cell.length_a   1.000
_cell.length_b   1.000
_cell.length_c   1.000
_cell.angle_alpha   90.00
_cell.angle_beta   90.00
_cell.angle_gamma   90.00
#
_symmetry.space_group_name_H-M   'P 1'
#
loop_
_entity.id
_entity.type
_entity.pdbx_description
1 polymer ?
#
loop_
_entity_poly.entity_id
_entity_poly.type
_entity_poly.pdbx_seq_one_letter_code
_entity_poly.pdbx_strand_id
1 'polypeptide(L)'
;MTPDGFEANVTYVDDPAFADLTVTELLESGPDRATHSLLLVIDETTTHSPEHPILVVDLGSEPDPANDWPGKRAGRSFRALPHTIQEIENNLSIANMDWGEFADGVDDDGVRREHMLYGRVEDLIVDQAVE
;
A
#
# COMPACT_ATOMS: atom_id res chain seq x y z
N MET A 1 1.75 -7.06 13.11
CA MET A 1 2.71 -6.34 13.98
C MET A 1 4.08 -6.90 13.71
N THR A 2 5.07 -6.05 13.46
CA THR A 2 6.48 -6.45 13.28
C THR A 2 7.10 -6.84 14.61
N PRO A 3 8.30 -7.48 14.64
CA PRO A 3 8.98 -7.84 15.89
C PRO A 3 9.21 -6.65 16.84
N ASP A 4 9.40 -5.45 16.28
CA ASP A 4 9.62 -4.21 17.04
C ASP A 4 8.31 -3.55 17.53
N GLY A 5 7.16 -4.18 17.30
CA GLY A 5 5.87 -3.71 17.77
C GLY A 5 5.18 -2.70 16.84
N PHE A 6 5.70 -2.47 15.62
CA PHE A 6 5.06 -1.58 14.67
C PHE A 6 3.91 -2.27 13.94
N GLU A 7 2.87 -1.50 13.63
CA GLU A 7 1.72 -1.93 12.84
C GLU A 7 1.27 -0.81 11.91
N ALA A 8 0.57 -1.19 10.83
CA ALA A 8 -0.09 -0.24 9.96
C ALA A 8 -1.33 0.31 10.67
N ASN A 9 -1.50 1.62 10.67
CA ASN A 9 -2.68 2.29 11.19
C ASN A 9 -3.77 2.34 10.10
N VAL A 10 -4.67 1.36 10.13
CA VAL A 10 -5.70 1.18 9.09
C VAL A 10 -7.11 1.21 9.66
N THR A 11 -8.03 1.76 8.87
CA THR A 11 -9.47 1.61 9.09
C THR A 11 -10.00 0.48 8.20
N TYR A 12 -10.54 -0.57 8.81
CA TYR A 12 -11.13 -1.68 8.05
C TYR A 12 -12.50 -1.29 7.50
N VAL A 13 -12.72 -1.56 6.21
CA VAL A 13 -13.96 -1.32 5.50
C VAL A 13 -14.40 -2.62 4.81
N ASP A 14 -15.59 -3.09 5.13
CA ASP A 14 -16.25 -4.23 4.48
C ASP A 14 -17.69 -3.79 4.16
N ASP A 15 -17.87 -3.22 2.96
CA ASP A 15 -19.16 -2.74 2.47
C ASP A 15 -19.39 -3.29 1.06
N PRO A 16 -20.46 -4.08 0.83
CA PRO A 16 -20.81 -4.59 -0.49
C PRO A 16 -21.02 -3.51 -1.56
N ALA A 17 -21.24 -2.24 -1.17
CA ALA A 17 -21.32 -1.12 -2.10
C ALA A 17 -20.01 -0.89 -2.88
N PHE A 18 -18.88 -1.37 -2.37
CA PHE A 18 -17.58 -1.28 -3.02
C PHE A 18 -17.21 -2.53 -3.83
N ALA A 19 -18.08 -3.54 -3.87
CA ALA A 19 -17.82 -4.75 -4.64
C ALA A 19 -17.67 -4.44 -6.13
N ASP A 20 -16.69 -5.09 -6.77
CA ASP A 20 -16.37 -5.00 -8.19
C ASP A 20 -16.04 -3.57 -8.72
N LEU A 21 -15.86 -2.58 -7.83
CA LEU A 21 -15.46 -1.24 -8.22
C LEU A 21 -13.99 -1.20 -8.67
N THR A 22 -13.74 -0.45 -9.73
CA THR A 22 -12.39 -0.09 -10.15
C THR A 22 -11.74 0.91 -9.20
N VAL A 23 -10.41 1.04 -9.25
CA VAL A 23 -9.68 2.07 -8.50
C VAL A 23 -10.23 3.47 -8.79
N THR A 24 -10.60 3.76 -10.04
CA THR A 24 -11.18 5.06 -10.40
C THR A 24 -12.52 5.27 -9.70
N GLU A 25 -13.42 4.29 -9.70
CA GLU A 25 -14.72 4.39 -9.02
C GLU A 25 -14.56 4.50 -7.50
N LEU A 26 -13.59 3.79 -6.90
CA LEU A 26 -13.25 3.91 -5.48
C LEU A 26 -12.72 5.30 -5.11
N LEU A 27 -12.03 5.98 -6.03
CA LEU A 27 -11.61 7.36 -5.80
C LEU A 27 -12.80 8.34 -5.92
N GLU A 28 -13.68 8.09 -6.89
CA GLU A 28 -14.90 8.87 -7.10
C GLU A 28 -15.92 8.71 -5.96
N SER A 29 -15.89 7.59 -5.22
CA SER A 29 -16.71 7.41 -4.02
C SER A 29 -16.30 8.32 -2.86
N GLY A 30 -15.18 9.04 -2.98
CA GLY A 30 -14.75 10.08 -2.05
C GLY A 30 -14.21 9.55 -0.72
N PRO A 31 -13.11 8.76 -0.71
CA PRO A 31 -12.44 8.37 0.53
C PRO A 31 -12.00 9.62 1.31
N ASP A 32 -11.92 9.52 2.64
CA ASP A 32 -11.46 10.65 3.46
C ASP A 32 -9.95 10.86 3.35
N ARG A 33 -9.57 11.72 2.41
CA ARG A 33 -8.18 12.07 2.10
C ARG A 33 -7.58 13.07 3.09
N ALA A 34 -8.37 13.61 4.02
CA ALA A 34 -7.84 14.45 5.10
C ALA A 34 -7.20 13.61 6.21
N THR A 35 -7.61 12.35 6.34
CA THR A 35 -7.15 11.43 7.38
C THR A 35 -6.36 10.25 6.84
N HIS A 36 -6.54 9.87 5.57
CA HIS A 36 -5.87 8.73 4.96
C HIS A 36 -5.02 9.13 3.75
N SER A 37 -3.76 8.68 3.72
CA SER A 37 -2.84 8.84 2.60
C SER A 37 -2.95 7.71 1.56
N LEU A 38 -3.57 6.59 1.93
CA LEU A 38 -3.62 5.36 1.14
C LEU A 38 -5.00 4.71 1.19
N LEU A 39 -5.31 3.99 0.12
CA LEU A 39 -6.36 2.99 0.09
C LEU A 39 -5.72 1.62 -0.17
N LEU A 40 -6.02 0.65 0.67
CA LEU A 40 -5.56 -0.73 0.54
C LEU A 40 -6.73 -1.59 0.05
N VAL A 41 -6.62 -2.12 -1.16
CA VAL A 41 -7.71 -2.86 -1.80
C VAL A 41 -7.42 -4.36 -1.78
N ILE A 42 -8.36 -5.11 -1.22
CA ILE A 42 -8.37 -6.58 -1.21
C ILE A 42 -9.26 -7.05 -2.36
N ASP A 43 -8.67 -7.24 -3.54
CA ASP A 43 -9.38 -7.66 -4.74
C ASP A 43 -9.27 -9.18 -5.00
N GLU A 44 -9.81 -9.63 -6.13
CA GLU A 44 -9.74 -11.03 -6.55
C GLU A 44 -8.29 -11.52 -6.63
N THR A 45 -7.37 -10.68 -7.11
CA THR A 45 -5.95 -11.04 -7.22
C THR A 45 -5.32 -11.23 -5.85
N THR A 46 -5.61 -10.34 -4.89
CA THR A 46 -5.17 -10.50 -3.50
C THR A 46 -5.68 -11.81 -2.90
N THR A 47 -6.92 -12.19 -3.18
CA THR A 47 -7.53 -13.38 -2.58
C THR A 47 -7.04 -14.69 -3.21
N HIS A 48 -6.84 -14.73 -4.53
CA HIS A 48 -6.54 -15.97 -5.26
C HIS A 48 -5.05 -16.20 -5.52
N SER A 49 -4.23 -15.16 -5.47
CA SER A 49 -2.78 -15.30 -5.62
C SER A 49 -2.16 -15.94 -4.37
N PRO A 50 -1.21 -16.89 -4.51
CA PRO A 50 -0.55 -17.52 -3.37
C PRO A 50 0.25 -16.54 -2.50
N GLU A 51 0.68 -15.41 -3.06
CA GLU A 51 1.45 -14.39 -2.32
C GLU A 51 0.54 -13.35 -1.65
N HIS A 52 -0.76 -13.36 -1.95
CA HIS A 52 -1.75 -12.38 -1.48
C HIS A 52 -1.34 -10.90 -1.65
N PRO A 53 -0.89 -10.47 -2.85
CA PRO A 53 -0.37 -9.13 -3.06
C PRO A 53 -1.52 -8.10 -3.04
N ILE A 54 -1.52 -7.24 -2.01
CA ILE A 54 -2.52 -6.20 -1.77
C ILE A 54 -2.28 -5.05 -2.75
N LEU A 55 -3.35 -4.54 -3.34
CA LEU A 55 -3.28 -3.36 -4.19
C LEU A 55 -3.21 -2.11 -3.31
N VAL A 56 -2.07 -1.43 -3.34
CA VAL A 56 -1.85 -0.16 -2.65
C VAL A 56 -2.18 0.96 -3.62
N VAL A 57 -3.08 1.86 -3.22
CA VAL A 57 -3.52 3.00 -4.02
C VAL A 57 -3.16 4.29 -3.30
N ASP A 58 -2.46 5.17 -4.00
CA ASP A 58 -2.09 6.50 -3.54
C ASP A 58 -3.33 7.40 -3.49
N LEU A 59 -3.71 7.86 -2.28
CA LEU A 59 -4.72 8.90 -2.10
C LEU A 59 -4.12 10.31 -2.04
N GLY A 60 -2.79 10.44 -2.17
CA GLY A 60 -2.03 11.69 -2.11
C GLY A 60 -2.66 12.86 -2.88
N SER A 61 -2.37 14.08 -2.43
CA SER A 61 -3.10 15.33 -2.68
C SER A 61 -3.65 15.51 -4.10
N GLU A 62 -4.89 16.00 -4.22
CA GLU A 62 -5.39 16.52 -5.49
C GLU A 62 -4.48 17.66 -5.97
N PRO A 63 -4.29 17.82 -7.30
CA PRO A 63 -3.64 19.01 -7.81
C PRO A 63 -4.34 20.26 -7.28
N ASP A 64 -3.59 21.13 -6.60
CA ASP A 64 -3.98 22.52 -6.41
C ASP A 64 -3.82 23.21 -7.78
N PRO A 65 -4.90 23.58 -8.48
CA PRO A 65 -4.81 24.25 -9.77
C PRO A 65 -4.22 25.67 -9.68
N ALA A 66 -4.02 26.21 -8.47
CA ALA A 66 -3.45 27.53 -8.23
C ALA A 66 -1.97 27.51 -7.82
N ASN A 67 -1.43 26.37 -7.40
CA ASN A 67 -0.03 26.26 -6.95
C ASN A 67 0.62 25.05 -7.61
N ASP A 68 1.34 25.31 -8.70
CA ASP A 68 2.31 24.38 -9.25
C ASP A 68 3.23 23.87 -8.13
N TRP A 69 2.98 22.62 -7.69
CA TRP A 69 3.97 21.60 -7.34
C TRP A 69 3.81 20.92 -5.95
N PRO A 70 3.78 19.57 -5.91
CA PRO A 70 3.42 18.63 -6.97
C PRO A 70 1.96 18.21 -6.86
N GLY A 71 1.13 18.65 -7.81
CA GLY A 71 -0.14 17.99 -8.09
C GLY A 71 0.07 16.72 -8.90
N LYS A 72 0.48 15.62 -8.25
CA LYS A 72 0.43 14.28 -8.87
C LYS A 72 -0.97 13.68 -8.67
N ARG A 73 -1.41 12.88 -9.64
CA ARG A 73 -2.76 12.30 -9.66
C ARG A 73 -2.89 11.24 -8.56
N ALA A 74 -3.90 11.39 -7.70
CA ALA A 74 -4.43 10.29 -6.91
C ALA A 74 -4.76 9.10 -7.82
N GLY A 75 -4.66 7.88 -7.28
CA GLY A 75 -4.97 6.66 -8.03
C GLY A 75 -3.80 5.99 -8.73
N ARG A 76 -2.57 6.46 -8.50
CA ARG A 76 -1.38 5.63 -8.78
C ARG A 76 -1.42 4.42 -7.86
N SER A 77 -0.99 3.27 -8.36
CA SER A 77 -1.00 2.04 -7.57
C SER A 77 0.15 1.12 -7.92
N PHE A 78 0.50 0.28 -6.95
CA PHE A 78 1.35 -0.89 -7.12
C PHE A 78 0.83 -2.00 -6.19
N ARG A 79 1.35 -3.21 -6.36
CA ARG A 79 1.01 -4.33 -5.46
C ARG A 79 2.10 -4.54 -4.44
N ALA A 80 1.73 -4.93 -3.23
CA ALA A 80 2.67 -5.16 -2.13
C ALA A 80 2.25 -6.38 -1.31
N LEU A 81 3.21 -7.17 -0.87
CA LEU A 81 2.90 -8.32 -0.01
C LEU A 81 2.42 -7.84 1.37
N PRO A 82 1.56 -8.62 2.06
CA PRO A 82 1.01 -8.22 3.35
C PRO A 82 2.08 -7.81 4.39
N HIS A 83 3.23 -8.47 4.38
CA HIS A 83 4.32 -8.18 5.32
C HIS A 83 4.98 -6.81 5.11
N THR A 84 4.92 -6.22 3.90
CA THR A 84 5.50 -4.90 3.61
C THR A 84 4.52 -3.75 3.86
N ILE A 85 3.23 -4.03 4.11
CA ILE A 85 2.21 -2.97 4.22
C ILE A 85 2.50 -2.00 5.37
N GLN A 86 3.01 -2.49 6.50
CA GLN A 86 3.31 -1.66 7.65
C GLN A 86 4.33 -0.57 7.33
N GLU A 87 5.45 -0.91 6.68
CA GLU A 87 6.44 0.11 6.34
C GLU A 87 5.93 1.12 5.31
N ILE A 88 5.11 0.68 4.35
CA ILE A 88 4.54 1.56 3.32
C ILE A 88 3.59 2.56 3.98
N GLU A 89 2.65 2.07 4.79
CA GLU A 89 1.67 2.92 5.46
C GLU A 89 2.37 3.92 6.38
N ASN A 90 3.19 3.44 7.32
CA ASN A 90 3.81 4.31 8.31
C ASN A 90 4.70 5.39 7.69
N ASN A 91 5.45 5.09 6.62
CA ASN A 91 6.32 6.08 5.98
C ASN A 91 5.52 7.10 5.17
N LEU A 92 4.50 6.66 4.42
CA LEU A 92 3.71 7.54 3.57
C LEU A 92 2.75 8.41 4.38
N SER A 93 2.17 7.91 5.48
CA SER A 93 1.27 8.69 6.34
C SER A 93 1.96 9.81 7.10
N ILE A 94 3.26 9.67 7.40
CA ILE A 94 4.06 10.71 8.07
C ILE A 94 4.99 11.49 7.13
N ALA A 95 4.94 11.20 5.83
CA ALA A 95 5.81 11.78 4.80
C ALA A 95 7.32 11.65 5.08
N ASN A 96 7.74 10.52 5.67
CA ASN A 96 9.17 10.21 5.85
C ASN A 96 9.85 9.77 4.56
N MET A 97 9.10 9.10 3.69
CA MET A 97 9.49 8.71 2.33
C MET A 97 8.36 9.05 1.36
N ASP A 98 8.68 9.16 0.08
CA ASP A 98 7.68 9.45 -0.94
C ASP A 98 7.14 8.19 -1.65
N TRP A 99 6.03 8.35 -2.37
CA TRP A 99 5.41 7.26 -3.13
C TRP A 99 6.35 6.67 -4.20
N GLY A 100 7.15 7.51 -4.85
CA GLY A 100 8.05 7.11 -5.93
C GLY A 100 9.09 6.12 -5.44
N GLU A 101 9.66 6.33 -4.26
CA GLU A 101 10.63 5.42 -3.65
C GLU A 101 10.06 3.99 -3.47
N PHE A 102 8.80 3.87 -3.06
CA PHE A 102 8.15 2.56 -2.96
C PHE A 102 7.78 1.97 -4.32
N ALA A 103 7.26 2.80 -5.23
CA ALA A 103 6.82 2.36 -6.55
C ALA A 103 7.98 1.93 -7.45
N ASP A 104 9.16 2.53 -7.29
CA ASP A 104 10.37 2.16 -8.01
C ASP A 104 11.03 0.88 -7.41
N GLY A 105 10.64 0.51 -6.18
CA GLY A 105 11.14 -0.67 -5.46
C GLY A 105 10.27 -1.92 -5.61
N VAL A 106 9.49 -2.04 -6.68
CA VAL A 106 8.74 -3.25 -7.03
C VAL A 106 9.58 -4.18 -7.90
N ASP A 107 9.29 -5.49 -7.84
CA ASP A 107 9.87 -6.46 -8.77
C ASP A 107 9.33 -6.26 -10.21
N ASP A 108 9.90 -6.99 -11.18
CA ASP A 108 9.54 -6.90 -12.62
C ASP A 108 8.04 -7.10 -12.92
N ASP A 109 7.31 -7.77 -12.03
CA ASP A 109 5.87 -8.01 -12.13
C ASP A 109 5.00 -6.94 -11.43
N GLY A 110 5.63 -5.89 -10.90
CA GLY A 110 4.96 -4.78 -10.23
C GLY A 110 4.58 -5.07 -8.77
N VAL A 111 5.11 -6.12 -8.16
CA VAL A 111 4.87 -6.48 -6.76
C VAL A 111 6.09 -6.12 -5.90
N ARG A 112 5.86 -5.36 -4.83
CA ARG A 112 6.83 -5.13 -3.77
C ARG A 112 6.86 -6.33 -2.82
N ARG A 113 7.99 -7.03 -2.80
CA ARG A 113 8.25 -8.20 -1.92
C ARG A 113 9.28 -7.94 -0.82
N GLU A 114 10.07 -6.88 -0.92
CA GLU A 114 11.15 -6.61 0.02
C GLU A 114 10.71 -5.57 1.05
N HIS A 115 10.78 -5.96 2.33
CA HIS A 115 10.68 -5.03 3.45
C HIS A 115 12.06 -4.41 3.71
N MET A 116 12.15 -3.09 3.88
CA MET A 116 13.41 -2.35 4.02
C MET A 116 14.26 -2.82 5.21
N LEU A 117 13.62 -3.12 6.35
CA LEU A 117 14.30 -3.64 7.54
C LEU A 117 14.40 -5.16 7.62
N TYR A 118 13.40 -5.89 7.13
CA TYR A 118 13.28 -7.33 7.36
C TYR A 118 13.54 -8.19 6.11
N GLY A 119 13.84 -7.57 4.96
CA GLY A 119 14.08 -8.30 3.72
C GLY A 119 12.82 -8.97 3.17
N ARG A 120 13.01 -10.05 2.41
CA ARG A 120 11.91 -10.83 1.83
C ARG A 120 11.43 -11.90 2.83
N VAL A 121 10.17 -12.32 2.73
CA VAL A 121 9.59 -13.35 3.61
C VAL A 121 10.37 -14.66 3.55
N GLU A 122 10.87 -15.02 2.38
CA GLU A 122 11.64 -16.25 2.18
C GLU A 122 12.94 -16.24 3.01
N ASP A 123 13.55 -15.07 3.20
CA ASP A 123 14.78 -14.90 3.97
C ASP A 123 14.51 -14.96 5.49
N LEU A 124 13.32 -14.54 5.91
CA LEU A 124 12.89 -14.56 7.31
C LEU A 124 12.53 -15.97 7.83
N ILE A 125 12.06 -16.84 6.95
CA ILE A 125 11.68 -18.22 7.31
C ILE A 125 12.93 -19.09 7.57
N VAL A 126 14.05 -18.79 6.93
CA VAL A 126 15.30 -19.55 7.09
C VAL A 126 15.90 -19.36 8.49
N ASP A 127 15.75 -18.18 9.10
CA ASP A 127 16.34 -17.87 10.40
C ASP A 127 15.59 -18.50 11.59
N GLN A 128 14.33 -18.93 11.38
CA GLN A 128 13.52 -19.61 12.41
C GLN A 128 13.61 -21.14 12.38
N ALA A 129 14.33 -21.73 11.41
CA ALA A 129 14.51 -23.18 11.30
C ALA A 129 15.80 -23.68 11.99
N VAL A 130 16.52 -22.80 12.68
CA VAL A 130 17.75 -23.11 13.41
C VAL A 130 17.56 -22.83 14.91
N GLU A 131 16.68 -23.60 15.56
CA GLU A 131 16.69 -23.75 17.03
C GLU A 131 16.32 -25.19 17.44
#